data_AF-B5VUF5-F1
#
_entry.id   AF-B5VUF5-F1
#
_cell.length_a   1.000
_cell.length_b   1.000
_cell.length_c   1.000
_cell.angle_alpha   90.00
_cell.angle_beta   90.00
_cell.angle_gamma   90.00
#
_symmetry.space_group_name_H-M   'P 1'
#
loop_
_entity.id
_entity.type
_entity.pdbx_description
1 polymer ?
#
loop_
_entity_poly.entity_id
_entity_poly.type
_entity_poly.pdbx_seq_one_letter_code
_entity_poly.pdbx_strand_id
1 'polypeptide(L)'
;MIKDSRKSYGGTSNKSDPYDALIMVITYFQHYQTNYDRRYWVRERPPAVAKIEQCLRDIQSFTKRRTQVINQAKSRLVYEFPAKAKVKPLKEAGRLDPGKLPAWWGWACGWTSQGSWEIPKGVKTKFDNEYAKAIAAGEGTGISVVTARLAQQICMWHQSEAMVEQEMLGYLNLPEFDCYHRVFDKFGFGSRERGWLLTRIVPFDEMFKCLPKSKAMRRFRQLCGLGATQVQSGQADTRSSFTGSKEA
;
A
#
# COMPACT_ATOMS: atom_id res chain seq x y z
N MET A 1 -20.61 -7.82 17.27
CA MET A 1 -21.95 -7.28 17.00
C MET A 1 -21.94 -5.76 17.12
N ILE A 2 -21.80 -5.05 16.00
CA ILE A 2 -22.18 -3.65 15.92
C ILE A 2 -23.70 -3.69 15.85
N LYS A 3 -24.40 -3.16 16.86
CA LYS A 3 -25.86 -3.01 16.77
C LYS A 3 -26.12 -2.10 15.57
N ASP A 4 -26.95 -2.54 14.64
CA ASP A 4 -27.49 -1.73 13.55
C ASP A 4 -28.05 -0.42 14.14
N SER A 5 -27.29 0.67 13.99
CA SER A 5 -27.76 2.01 14.38
C SER A 5 -29.03 2.40 13.61
N ARG A 6 -29.29 1.78 12.45
CA ARG A 6 -30.53 1.95 11.67
C ARG A 6 -31.78 1.42 12.37
N LYS A 7 -31.67 0.32 13.13
CA LYS A 7 -32.82 -0.22 13.88
C LYS A 7 -33.15 0.60 15.13
N SER A 8 -32.14 1.19 15.78
CA SER A 8 -32.34 2.01 16.98
C SER A 8 -33.02 3.36 16.74
N TYR A 9 -33.07 3.83 15.49
CA TYR A 9 -33.61 5.15 15.13
C TYR A 9 -34.92 5.12 14.33
N GLY A 10 -35.53 3.95 14.09
CA GLY A 10 -36.82 3.90 13.36
C GLY A 10 -37.05 2.71 12.43
N GLY A 11 -36.19 1.69 12.46
CA GLY A 11 -36.59 0.32 12.12
C GLY A 11 -37.16 0.07 10.71
N THR A 12 -36.53 0.55 9.63
CA THR A 12 -36.82 0.04 8.28
C THR A 12 -35.54 -0.20 7.47
N SER A 13 -35.60 -1.18 6.56
CA SER A 13 -34.48 -1.62 5.71
C SER A 13 -34.31 -0.79 4.43
N ASN A 14 -35.14 0.24 4.22
CA ASN A 14 -35.23 0.94 2.95
C ASN A 14 -34.25 2.12 2.92
N LYS A 15 -33.25 2.04 2.03
CA LYS A 15 -32.44 3.19 1.62
C LYS A 15 -33.34 4.19 0.91
N SER A 16 -33.72 5.26 1.57
CA SER A 16 -34.52 6.33 1.02
C SER A 16 -33.88 7.65 1.45
N ASP A 17 -33.47 8.47 0.48
CA ASP A 17 -32.70 9.70 0.72
C ASP A 17 -33.33 10.64 1.78
N PRO A 18 -34.67 10.83 1.85
CA PRO A 18 -35.30 11.61 2.92
C PRO A 18 -35.06 11.05 4.33
N TYR A 19 -34.99 9.72 4.47
CA TYR A 19 -34.74 9.07 5.76
C TYR A 19 -33.27 9.14 6.14
N ASP A 20 -32.35 8.96 5.18
CA ASP A 20 -30.92 9.15 5.44
C ASP A 20 -30.64 10.62 5.84
N ALA A 21 -31.31 11.59 5.20
CA ALA A 21 -31.25 13.00 5.59
C ALA A 21 -31.81 13.25 7.00
N LEU A 22 -32.96 12.65 7.35
CA LEU A 22 -33.53 12.76 8.69
C LEU A 22 -32.60 12.14 9.76
N ILE A 23 -32.01 10.98 9.47
CA ILE A 23 -31.06 10.32 10.38
C ILE A 23 -29.83 11.20 10.59
N MET A 24 -29.29 11.83 9.55
CA MET A 24 -28.17 12.77 9.66
C MET A 24 -28.51 13.95 10.58
N VAL A 25 -29.70 14.53 10.43
CA VAL A 25 -30.16 15.65 11.27
C VAL A 25 -30.35 15.21 12.73
N ILE A 26 -30.98 14.06 12.97
CA ILE A 26 -31.18 13.51 14.32
C ILE A 26 -29.84 13.21 14.99
N THR A 27 -28.89 12.60 14.26
CA THR A 27 -27.55 12.34 14.80
C THR A 27 -26.81 13.63 15.14
N TYR A 28 -26.99 14.70 14.35
CA TYR A 28 -26.47 16.04 14.68
C TYR A 28 -27.08 16.61 15.97
N PHE A 29 -28.40 16.69 16.09
CA PHE A 29 -29.02 17.28 17.28
C PHE A 29 -28.67 16.49 18.56
N GLN A 30 -28.65 15.17 18.48
CA GLN A 30 -28.42 14.31 19.63
C GLN A 30 -26.94 14.26 20.07
N HIS A 31 -26.01 14.15 19.11
CA HIS A 31 -24.59 13.90 19.40
C HIS A 31 -23.66 15.09 19.12
N TYR A 32 -24.19 16.21 18.63
CA TYR A 32 -23.46 17.48 18.50
C TYR A 32 -24.04 18.56 19.42
N GLN A 33 -25.33 18.84 19.30
CA GLN A 33 -25.94 20.00 19.96
C GLN A 33 -26.34 19.74 21.41
N THR A 34 -26.95 18.58 21.71
CA THR A 34 -27.41 18.25 23.07
C THR A 34 -26.27 17.73 23.94
N ASN A 35 -25.46 16.82 23.39
CA ASN A 35 -24.26 16.30 24.03
C ASN A 35 -23.19 16.12 22.95
N TYR A 36 -22.10 16.88 23.01
CA TYR A 36 -21.01 16.73 22.06
C TYR A 36 -20.27 15.39 22.29
N ASP A 37 -20.70 14.33 21.59
CA ASP A 37 -20.05 13.01 21.59
C ASP A 37 -19.17 12.83 20.35
N ARG A 38 -17.87 13.14 20.50
CA ARG A 38 -16.82 13.02 19.46
C ARG A 38 -16.70 11.62 18.84
N ARG A 39 -17.36 10.58 19.38
CA ARG A 39 -17.33 9.22 18.82
C ARG A 39 -18.18 9.04 17.56
N TYR A 40 -19.22 9.84 17.38
CA TYR A 40 -20.14 9.76 16.23
C TYR A 40 -19.65 10.55 15.01
N TRP A 41 -18.65 11.41 15.22
CA TRP A 41 -18.09 12.27 14.19
C TRP A 41 -16.86 11.65 13.56
N VAL A 42 -16.69 11.87 12.26
CA VAL A 42 -15.46 11.48 11.55
C VAL A 42 -14.31 12.21 12.23
N ARG A 43 -13.34 11.44 12.73
CA ARG A 43 -12.15 12.03 13.33
C ARG A 43 -11.33 12.68 12.22
N GLU A 44 -11.14 13.98 12.35
CA GLU A 44 -10.16 14.70 11.53
C GLU A 44 -8.79 14.08 11.80
N ARG A 45 -8.20 13.47 10.76
CA ARG A 45 -6.85 12.92 10.87
C ARG A 45 -5.87 14.09 10.85
N PRO A 46 -4.80 14.04 11.65
CA PRO A 46 -3.74 15.02 11.53
C PRO A 46 -3.26 15.10 10.07
N PRO A 47 -3.00 16.31 9.53
CA PRO A 47 -2.67 16.48 8.12
C PRO A 47 -1.45 15.67 7.70
N ALA A 48 -0.44 15.53 8.57
CA ALA A 48 0.72 14.69 8.34
C ALA A 48 0.35 13.19 8.17
N VAL A 49 -0.56 12.67 8.98
CA VAL A 49 -1.03 11.27 8.90
C VAL A 49 -1.84 11.05 7.62
N ALA A 50 -2.68 12.02 7.24
CA ALA A 50 -3.42 11.96 5.98
C ALA A 50 -2.47 11.94 4.77
N LYS A 51 -1.39 12.72 4.81
CA LYS A 51 -0.35 12.71 3.78
C LYS A 51 0.41 11.39 3.71
N ILE A 52 0.80 10.83 4.85
CA ILE A 52 1.42 9.48 4.91
C ILE A 52 0.50 8.44 4.25
N GLU A 53 -0.80 8.45 4.57
CA GLU A 53 -1.76 7.51 3.98
C GLU A 53 -1.88 7.68 2.46
N GLN A 54 -1.93 8.93 1.99
CA GLN A 54 -1.97 9.25 0.56
C GLN A 54 -0.74 8.66 -0.15
N CYS A 55 0.46 8.96 0.35
CA CYS A 55 1.71 8.44 -0.23
C CYS A 55 1.74 6.91 -0.26
N LEU A 56 1.29 6.23 0.81
CA LEU A 56 1.23 4.77 0.85
C LEU A 56 0.28 4.17 -0.20
N ARG A 57 -0.87 4.80 -0.42
CA ARG A 57 -1.84 4.39 -1.45
C ARG A 57 -1.30 4.62 -2.85
N ASP A 58 -0.58 5.72 -3.06
CA ASP A 58 0.07 6.04 -4.33
C ASP A 58 1.18 5.02 -4.65
N ILE A 59 2.04 4.71 -3.66
CA ILE A 59 3.07 3.65 -3.76
C ILE A 59 2.44 2.30 -4.14
N GLN A 60 1.35 1.90 -3.48
CA GLN A 60 0.64 0.67 -3.82
C GLN A 60 0.09 0.69 -5.25
N SER A 61 -0.46 1.83 -5.67
CA SER A 61 -1.00 2.02 -7.01
C SER A 61 0.09 1.93 -8.08
N PHE A 62 1.24 2.58 -7.88
CA PHE A 62 2.40 2.48 -8.77
C PHE A 62 2.96 1.07 -8.82
N THR A 63 3.08 0.39 -7.67
CA THR A 63 3.54 -1.00 -7.60
C THR A 63 2.65 -1.93 -8.44
N LYS A 64 1.33 -1.76 -8.35
CA LYS A 64 0.36 -2.56 -9.13
C LYS A 64 0.51 -2.28 -10.64
N ARG A 65 0.55 -1.01 -11.05
CA ARG A 65 0.74 -0.61 -12.46
C ARG A 65 2.07 -1.13 -13.01
N ARG A 66 3.16 -0.95 -12.27
CA ARG A 66 4.50 -1.45 -12.63
C ARG A 66 4.49 -2.97 -12.82
N THR A 67 3.85 -3.71 -11.92
CA THR A 67 3.75 -5.18 -12.01
C THR A 67 3.00 -5.61 -13.27
N GLN A 68 1.91 -4.93 -13.61
CA GLN A 68 1.16 -5.21 -14.84
C GLN A 68 2.01 -4.98 -16.09
N VAL A 69 2.71 -3.85 -16.17
CA VAL A 69 3.59 -3.51 -17.31
C VAL A 69 4.78 -4.47 -17.41
N ILE A 70 5.38 -4.85 -16.28
CA ILE A 70 6.45 -5.87 -16.24
C ILE A 70 5.95 -7.19 -16.82
N ASN A 71 4.76 -7.65 -16.43
CA ASN A 71 4.21 -8.90 -16.93
C ASN A 71 3.93 -8.83 -18.44
N GLN A 72 3.40 -7.71 -18.92
CA GLN A 72 3.21 -7.49 -20.36
C GLN A 72 4.55 -7.50 -21.13
N ALA A 73 5.56 -6.81 -20.61
CA ALA A 73 6.90 -6.81 -21.21
C ALA A 73 7.51 -8.21 -21.21
N LYS A 74 7.38 -8.96 -20.12
CA LYS A 74 7.86 -10.35 -20.03
C LYS A 74 7.22 -11.26 -21.05
N SER A 75 5.91 -11.16 -21.29
CA SER A 75 5.23 -11.96 -22.31
C SER A 75 5.81 -11.73 -23.71
N ARG A 76 6.24 -10.51 -24.03
CA ARG A 76 6.93 -10.20 -25.29
C ARG A 76 8.37 -10.72 -25.31
N LEU A 77 9.08 -10.54 -24.19
CA LEU A 77 10.45 -11.03 -24.03
C LEU A 77 10.57 -12.55 -24.18
N VAL A 78 9.49 -13.32 -24.02
CA VAL A 78 9.50 -14.78 -24.28
C VAL A 78 9.99 -15.09 -25.70
N TYR A 79 9.68 -14.24 -26.68
CA TYR A 79 10.11 -14.39 -28.07
C TYR A 79 11.27 -13.47 -28.43
N GLU A 80 11.29 -12.26 -27.88
CA GLU A 80 12.29 -11.24 -28.23
C GLU A 80 13.64 -11.51 -27.56
N PHE A 81 13.64 -11.97 -26.29
CA PHE A 81 14.84 -12.27 -25.51
C PHE A 81 14.53 -13.20 -24.31
N PRO A 82 14.39 -14.53 -24.53
CA PRO A 82 13.87 -15.47 -23.53
C PRO A 82 14.70 -15.54 -22.24
N ALA A 83 16.01 -15.30 -22.34
CA ALA A 83 16.93 -15.30 -21.20
C ALA A 83 16.51 -14.32 -20.10
N LYS A 84 15.93 -13.16 -20.47
CA LYS A 84 15.46 -12.15 -19.50
C LYS A 84 13.98 -12.25 -19.15
N ALA A 85 13.17 -12.95 -19.94
CA ALA A 85 11.76 -13.19 -19.61
C ALA A 85 11.61 -13.99 -18.31
N LYS A 86 12.48 -14.99 -18.11
CA LYS A 86 12.43 -15.92 -16.96
C LYS A 86 13.03 -15.35 -15.67
N VAL A 87 13.77 -14.24 -15.75
CA VAL A 87 14.41 -13.63 -14.57
C VAL A 87 13.33 -13.10 -13.64
N LYS A 88 13.27 -13.65 -12.42
CA LYS A 88 12.44 -13.08 -11.36
C LYS A 88 13.04 -11.73 -10.98
N PRO A 89 12.24 -10.66 -10.88
CA PRO A 89 12.75 -9.42 -10.31
C PRO A 89 13.22 -9.76 -8.89
N LEU A 90 14.50 -9.50 -8.60
CA LEU A 90 14.94 -9.50 -7.21
C LEU A 90 14.09 -8.46 -6.49
N LYS A 91 13.52 -8.83 -5.35
CA LYS A 91 13.00 -7.83 -4.43
C LYS A 91 14.21 -7.01 -4.00
N GLU A 92 14.28 -5.76 -4.43
CA GLU A 92 15.30 -4.83 -3.98
C GLU A 92 15.17 -4.72 -2.46
N ALA A 93 16.13 -5.28 -1.73
CA ALA A 93 16.20 -5.18 -0.29
C ALA A 93 16.70 -3.77 0.04
N GLY A 94 15.79 -2.84 0.29
CA GLY A 94 16.17 -1.48 0.67
C GLY A 94 15.14 -0.44 0.25
N ARG A 95 15.50 0.83 0.53
CA ARG A 95 14.74 2.00 0.07
C ARG A 95 14.95 2.16 -1.43
N LEU A 96 13.87 2.43 -2.16
CA LEU A 96 13.96 2.81 -3.56
C LEU A 96 14.65 4.17 -3.65
N ASP A 97 15.64 4.26 -4.53
CA ASP A 97 16.39 5.48 -4.80
C ASP A 97 15.84 6.10 -6.09
N PRO A 98 15.30 7.33 -6.07
CA PRO A 98 14.81 7.98 -7.28
C PRO A 98 15.89 8.16 -8.35
N GLY A 99 17.16 8.20 -7.93
CA GLY A 99 18.30 8.34 -8.82
C GLY A 99 18.82 7.02 -9.40
N LYS A 100 18.28 5.87 -8.98
CA LYS A 100 18.71 4.55 -9.48
C LYS A 100 17.54 3.82 -10.11
N LEU A 101 17.63 3.62 -11.41
CA LEU A 101 16.65 2.83 -12.15
C LEU A 101 16.98 1.33 -12.07
N PRO A 102 15.98 0.46 -12.24
CA PRO A 102 16.21 -0.96 -12.43
C PRO A 102 17.09 -1.19 -13.66
N ALA A 103 18.32 -1.65 -13.45
CA ALA A 103 19.38 -1.65 -14.45
C ALA A 103 18.98 -2.31 -15.78
N TRP A 104 18.26 -3.44 -15.72
CA TRP A 104 17.78 -4.15 -16.90
C TRP A 104 16.77 -3.33 -17.71
N TRP A 105 15.77 -2.75 -17.04
CA TRP A 105 14.72 -1.98 -17.72
C TRP A 105 15.24 -0.65 -18.25
N GLY A 106 16.20 -0.03 -17.54
CA GLY A 106 16.96 1.10 -18.05
C GLY A 106 17.72 0.74 -19.33
N TRP A 107 18.32 -0.45 -19.39
CA TRP A 107 19.06 -0.86 -20.59
C TRP A 107 18.11 -1.17 -21.75
N ALA A 108 17.03 -1.90 -21.48
CA ALA A 108 16.07 -2.34 -22.50
C ALA A 108 15.27 -1.20 -23.15
N CYS A 109 15.10 -0.06 -22.47
CA CYS A 109 14.48 1.11 -23.11
C CYS A 109 15.43 1.87 -24.04
N GLY A 110 16.74 1.59 -24.01
CA GLY A 110 17.73 2.10 -24.97
C GLY A 110 17.99 3.61 -24.92
N TRP A 111 17.54 4.29 -23.85
CA TRP A 111 17.62 5.74 -23.58
C TRP A 111 17.78 6.69 -24.79
N THR A 112 16.64 7.29 -25.15
CA THR A 112 16.47 8.41 -26.07
C THR A 112 16.88 9.75 -25.44
N SER A 113 17.11 10.75 -26.29
CA SER A 113 17.68 12.09 -26.05
C SER A 113 16.97 13.03 -25.03
N GLN A 114 16.04 12.55 -24.19
CA GLN A 114 15.14 13.40 -23.38
C GLN A 114 15.15 13.14 -21.85
N GLY A 115 16.24 12.73 -21.23
CA GLY A 115 16.28 12.76 -19.76
C GLY A 115 17.54 12.22 -19.12
N SER A 116 17.69 12.48 -17.83
CA SER A 116 18.97 12.54 -17.12
C SER A 116 19.30 11.28 -16.30
N TRP A 117 19.42 10.08 -16.88
CA TRP A 117 19.90 8.90 -16.14
C TRP A 117 20.78 7.96 -16.96
N GLU A 118 22.06 7.81 -16.57
CA GLU A 118 23.01 6.90 -17.21
C GLU A 118 23.14 5.58 -16.42
N ILE A 119 23.09 4.45 -17.13
CA ILE A 119 23.41 3.15 -16.56
C ILE A 119 24.93 3.03 -16.44
N PRO A 120 25.48 2.53 -15.33
CA PRO A 120 26.92 2.34 -15.20
C PRO A 120 27.50 1.56 -16.39
N LYS A 121 28.59 2.06 -16.99
CA LYS A 121 29.19 1.52 -18.22
C LYS A 121 29.40 0.00 -18.17
N GLY A 122 29.91 -0.52 -17.05
CA GLY A 122 30.14 -1.96 -16.89
C GLY A 122 28.86 -2.80 -16.91
N VAL A 123 27.74 -2.25 -16.41
CA VAL A 123 26.43 -2.92 -16.43
C VAL A 123 25.84 -2.88 -17.85
N LYS A 124 26.00 -1.77 -18.56
CA LYS A 124 25.63 -1.64 -19.97
C LYS A 124 26.37 -2.67 -20.83
N THR A 125 27.70 -2.73 -20.75
CA THR A 125 28.53 -3.68 -21.52
C THR A 125 28.14 -5.13 -21.23
N LYS A 126 27.81 -5.46 -19.97
CA LYS A 126 27.33 -6.80 -19.62
C LYS A 126 26.05 -7.16 -20.38
N PHE A 127 25.05 -6.28 -20.38
CA PHE A 127 23.78 -6.54 -21.07
C PHE A 127 23.93 -6.52 -22.59
N ASP A 128 24.78 -5.64 -23.15
CA ASP A 128 25.11 -5.63 -24.57
C ASP A 128 25.69 -6.99 -25.01
N ASN A 129 26.64 -7.54 -24.24
CA ASN A 129 27.25 -8.85 -24.52
C ASN A 129 26.25 -10.00 -24.39
N GLU A 130 25.43 -10.01 -23.32
CA GLU A 130 24.38 -11.03 -23.12
C GLU A 130 23.37 -11.02 -24.28
N TYR A 131 22.97 -9.83 -24.72
CA TYR A 131 22.05 -9.65 -25.83
C TYR A 131 22.67 -10.09 -27.17
N ALA A 132 23.87 -9.61 -27.49
CA ALA A 132 24.58 -9.98 -28.72
C ALA A 132 24.77 -11.49 -28.82
N LYS A 133 25.12 -12.15 -27.71
CA LYS A 133 25.27 -13.62 -27.66
C LYS A 133 23.95 -14.34 -27.95
N ALA A 134 22.84 -13.90 -27.36
CA ALA A 134 21.53 -14.53 -27.57
C ALA A 134 21.01 -14.35 -28.99
N ILE A 135 21.23 -13.18 -29.59
CA ILE A 135 20.86 -12.93 -31.00
C ILE A 135 21.73 -13.75 -31.95
N ALA A 136 23.05 -13.82 -31.72
CA ALA A 136 23.96 -14.64 -32.52
C ALA A 136 23.63 -16.14 -32.45
N ALA A 137 23.14 -16.62 -31.29
CA ALA A 137 22.69 -17.98 -31.10
C ALA A 137 21.29 -18.28 -31.70
N GLY A 138 20.60 -17.27 -32.24
CA GLY A 138 19.24 -17.42 -32.77
C GLY A 138 18.16 -17.65 -31.70
N GLU A 139 18.47 -17.35 -30.44
CA GLU A 139 17.57 -17.58 -29.30
C GLU A 139 16.50 -16.49 -29.14
N GLY A 140 16.55 -15.41 -29.93
CA GLY A 140 15.57 -14.32 -29.85
C GLY A 140 15.51 -13.47 -31.12
N THR A 141 14.40 -12.77 -31.29
CA THR A 141 14.16 -11.89 -32.46
C THR A 141 14.65 -10.45 -32.26
N GLY A 142 15.13 -10.12 -31.05
CA GLY A 142 15.57 -8.78 -30.69
C GLY A 142 14.48 -7.93 -30.03
N ILE A 143 14.89 -6.90 -29.31
CA ILE A 143 13.97 -6.04 -28.55
C ILE A 143 13.21 -5.12 -29.50
N SER A 144 11.88 -5.23 -29.47
CA SER A 144 11.02 -4.36 -30.26
C SER A 144 10.86 -2.97 -29.64
N VAL A 145 10.46 -2.00 -30.46
CA VAL A 145 10.11 -0.64 -30.01
C VAL A 145 9.02 -0.66 -28.94
N VAL A 146 8.08 -1.59 -29.04
CA VAL A 146 7.00 -1.75 -28.04
C VAL A 146 7.57 -2.18 -26.69
N THR A 147 8.47 -3.17 -26.67
CA THR A 147 9.12 -3.62 -25.44
C THR A 147 10.00 -2.52 -24.83
N ALA A 148 10.71 -1.74 -25.64
CA ALA A 148 11.48 -0.59 -25.18
C ALA A 148 10.58 0.48 -24.52
N ARG A 149 9.40 0.78 -25.09
CA ARG A 149 8.42 1.69 -24.48
C ARG A 149 7.85 1.16 -23.16
N LEU A 150 7.57 -0.15 -23.08
CA LEU A 150 7.14 -0.75 -21.81
C LEU A 150 8.24 -0.66 -20.75
N ALA A 151 9.50 -0.88 -21.14
CA ALA A 151 10.65 -0.71 -20.26
C ALA A 151 10.79 0.73 -19.75
N GLN A 152 10.54 1.73 -20.61
CA GLN A 152 10.50 3.14 -20.21
C GLN A 152 9.41 3.40 -19.16
N GLN A 153 8.18 2.90 -19.38
CA GLN A 153 7.09 3.04 -18.41
C GLN A 153 7.43 2.41 -17.06
N ILE A 154 8.09 1.25 -17.05
CA ILE A 154 8.54 0.58 -15.82
C ILE A 154 9.51 1.49 -15.05
N CYS A 155 10.46 2.12 -15.75
CA CYS A 155 11.41 3.05 -15.15
C CYS A 155 10.70 4.29 -14.57
N MET A 156 9.73 4.86 -15.30
CA MET A 156 8.94 5.99 -14.82
C MET A 156 8.17 5.64 -13.55
N TRP A 157 7.47 4.50 -13.51
CA TRP A 157 6.74 4.08 -12.31
C TRP A 157 7.66 3.82 -11.12
N HIS A 158 8.84 3.27 -11.35
CA HIS A 158 9.85 3.08 -10.32
C HIS A 158 10.29 4.42 -9.72
N GLN A 159 10.59 5.39 -10.57
CA GLN A 159 10.98 6.73 -10.13
C GLN A 159 9.86 7.42 -9.34
N SER A 160 8.61 7.35 -9.83
CA SER A 160 7.45 7.90 -9.12
C SER A 160 7.26 7.26 -7.74
N GLU A 161 7.42 5.93 -7.65
CA GLU A 161 7.36 5.22 -6.36
C GLU A 161 8.45 5.72 -5.39
N ALA A 162 9.69 5.86 -5.87
CA ALA A 162 10.80 6.33 -5.06
C ALA A 162 10.62 7.77 -4.58
N MET A 163 10.12 8.66 -5.44
CA MET A 163 9.85 10.06 -5.09
C MET A 163 8.77 10.16 -4.00
N VAL A 164 7.67 9.41 -4.15
CA VAL A 164 6.59 9.40 -3.15
C VAL A 164 7.05 8.74 -1.84
N GLU A 165 7.94 7.75 -1.91
CA GLU A 165 8.54 7.16 -0.71
C GLU A 165 9.45 8.15 0.03
N GLN A 166 10.22 8.99 -0.68
CA GLN A 166 10.98 10.08 -0.06
C GLN A 166 10.08 11.13 0.57
N GLU A 167 8.99 11.52 -0.10
CA GLU A 167 8.00 12.43 0.45
C GLU A 167 7.38 11.87 1.75
N MET A 168 6.95 10.60 1.73
CA MET A 168 6.42 9.90 2.90
C MET A 168 7.44 9.89 4.05
N LEU A 169 8.72 9.65 3.76
CA LEU A 169 9.79 9.68 4.76
C LEU A 169 9.92 11.07 5.40
N GLY A 170 9.72 12.15 4.65
CA GLY A 170 9.68 13.52 5.17
C GLY A 170 8.62 13.69 6.25
N TYR A 171 7.40 13.21 6.00
CA TYR A 171 6.33 13.25 7.01
C TYR A 171 6.55 12.27 8.16
N LEU A 172 7.11 11.08 7.89
CA LEU A 172 7.42 10.11 8.95
C LEU A 172 8.44 10.63 9.95
N ASN A 173 9.39 11.47 9.52
CA ASN A 173 10.44 12.01 10.39
C ASN A 173 10.02 13.25 11.17
N LEU A 174 8.72 13.61 11.18
CA LEU A 174 8.23 14.70 12.01
C LEU A 174 8.39 14.36 13.51
N PRO A 175 8.84 15.30 14.37
CA PRO A 175 9.12 15.04 15.79
C PRO A 175 7.93 14.50 16.58
N GLU A 176 6.70 14.82 16.15
CA GLU A 176 5.46 14.33 16.76
C GLU A 176 5.33 12.80 16.70
N PHE A 177 6.09 12.13 15.81
CA PHE A 177 6.07 10.68 15.66
C PHE A 177 7.20 9.94 16.41
N ASP A 178 8.15 10.66 17.04
CA ASP A 178 9.32 10.06 17.69
C ASP A 178 8.96 9.04 18.78
N CYS A 179 7.90 9.32 19.55
CA CYS A 179 7.45 8.41 20.59
C CYS A 179 6.95 7.07 20.03
N TYR A 180 6.35 7.08 18.84
CA TYR A 180 5.91 5.89 18.13
C TYR A 180 7.10 5.15 17.52
N HIS A 181 8.03 5.87 16.89
CA HIS A 181 9.23 5.28 16.29
C HIS A 181 10.08 4.52 17.28
N ARG A 182 10.26 5.04 18.51
CA ARG A 182 10.96 4.31 19.60
C ARG A 182 10.34 2.95 19.92
N VAL A 183 9.03 2.80 19.74
CA VAL A 183 8.36 1.50 19.91
C VAL A 183 8.57 0.65 18.66
N PHE A 184 8.40 1.23 17.47
CA PHE A 184 8.57 0.53 16.20
C PHE A 184 9.98 -0.02 15.99
N ASP A 185 11.00 0.67 16.49
CA ASP A 185 12.40 0.24 16.45
C ASP A 185 12.60 -1.09 17.17
N LYS A 186 11.89 -1.32 18.29
CA LYS A 186 11.98 -2.59 19.05
C LYS A 186 11.48 -3.80 18.26
N PHE A 187 10.64 -3.57 17.26
CA PHE A 187 10.08 -4.61 16.39
C PHE A 187 10.74 -4.65 15.01
N GLY A 188 11.67 -3.74 14.72
CA GLY A 188 12.35 -3.69 13.43
C GLY A 188 11.45 -3.31 12.25
N PHE A 189 10.37 -2.54 12.48
CA PHE A 189 9.47 -2.14 11.38
C PHE A 189 10.18 -1.20 10.39
N GLY A 190 9.95 -1.43 9.09
CA GLY A 190 10.40 -0.57 8.00
C GLY A 190 9.54 0.69 7.83
N SER A 191 9.93 1.57 6.91
CA SER A 191 9.27 2.87 6.69
C SER A 191 7.80 2.73 6.30
N ARG A 192 7.49 1.81 5.39
CA ARG A 192 6.12 1.59 4.89
C ARG A 192 5.22 1.00 5.98
N GLU A 193 5.74 0.06 6.77
CA GLU A 193 5.03 -0.54 7.91
C GLU A 193 4.73 0.51 8.98
N ARG A 194 5.72 1.35 9.33
CA ARG A 194 5.54 2.47 10.24
C ARG A 194 4.45 3.42 9.77
N GLY A 195 4.47 3.77 8.49
CA GLY A 195 3.42 4.60 7.87
C GLY A 195 2.04 3.99 8.06
N TRP A 196 1.85 2.72 7.69
CA TRP A 196 0.57 2.05 7.87
C TRP A 196 0.11 2.02 9.32
N LEU A 197 1.01 1.77 10.27
CA LEU A 197 0.67 1.78 11.70
C LEU A 197 0.21 3.18 12.14
N LEU A 198 0.95 4.24 11.79
CA LEU A 198 0.61 5.62 12.18
C LEU A 198 -0.78 6.03 11.67
N THR A 199 -1.18 5.63 10.45
CA THR A 199 -2.53 5.89 9.92
C THR A 199 -3.67 5.29 10.74
N ARG A 200 -3.39 4.28 11.56
CA ARG A 200 -4.38 3.57 12.38
C ARG A 200 -4.37 4.00 13.84
N ILE A 201 -3.21 4.38 14.35
CA ILE A 201 -3.01 4.55 15.79
C ILE A 201 -2.95 6.01 16.23
N VAL A 202 -2.65 6.95 15.32
CA VAL A 202 -2.50 8.37 15.66
C VAL A 202 -3.85 9.12 15.60
N PRO A 203 -4.12 10.01 16.57
CA PRO A 203 -3.41 10.16 17.85
C PRO A 203 -3.81 9.07 18.85
N PHE A 204 -2.82 8.41 19.44
CA PHE A 204 -3.05 7.28 20.35
C PHE A 204 -3.65 7.73 21.68
N ASP A 205 -3.25 8.91 22.17
CA ASP A 205 -3.77 9.50 23.41
C ASP A 205 -5.27 9.74 23.36
N GLU A 206 -5.81 10.14 22.21
CA GLU A 206 -7.26 10.33 22.07
C GLU A 206 -8.05 9.02 22.15
N MET A 207 -7.42 7.90 21.83
CA MET A 207 -8.07 6.59 21.95
C MET A 207 -8.29 6.20 23.41
N PHE A 208 -7.37 6.57 24.31
CA PHE A 208 -7.45 6.28 25.74
C PHE A 208 -8.10 7.39 26.57
N LYS A 209 -8.05 8.66 26.12
CA LYS A 209 -8.77 9.76 26.77
C LYS A 209 -10.28 9.60 26.68
N CYS A 210 -10.80 9.13 25.55
CA CYS A 210 -12.23 9.06 25.30
C CYS A 210 -12.89 7.72 25.70
N LEU A 211 -12.13 6.71 26.14
CA LEU A 211 -12.63 5.36 26.40
C LEU A 211 -11.96 4.73 27.63
N PRO A 212 -12.71 3.98 28.46
CA PRO A 212 -12.12 3.10 29.46
C PRO A 212 -11.09 2.16 28.82
N LYS A 213 -10.00 1.85 29.54
CA LYS A 213 -8.84 1.07 29.04
C LYS A 213 -9.23 -0.21 28.30
N SER A 214 -10.24 -0.95 28.79
CA SER A 214 -10.75 -2.17 28.16
C SER A 214 -11.43 -1.93 26.80
N LYS A 215 -12.15 -0.81 26.64
CA LYS A 215 -12.79 -0.42 25.38
C LYS A 215 -11.77 0.18 24.40
N ALA A 216 -10.79 0.95 24.88
CA ALA A 216 -9.66 1.45 24.08
C ALA A 216 -8.82 0.28 23.52
N MET A 217 -8.36 -0.60 24.42
CA MET A 217 -8.28 -2.07 24.29
C MET A 217 -8.78 -2.67 22.98
N ARG A 218 -10.09 -2.89 23.01
CA ARG A 218 -10.85 -3.52 21.96
C ARG A 218 -10.83 -2.72 20.66
N ARG A 219 -10.95 -1.39 20.73
CA ARG A 219 -10.99 -0.51 19.55
C ARG A 219 -9.66 -0.51 18.81
N PHE A 220 -8.54 -0.47 19.53
CA PHE A 220 -7.21 -0.62 18.95
C PHE A 220 -7.04 -1.94 18.21
N ARG A 221 -7.44 -3.06 18.83
CA ARG A 221 -7.40 -4.38 18.19
C ARG A 221 -8.23 -4.38 16.91
N GLN A 222 -9.44 -3.80 16.94
CA GLN A 222 -10.27 -3.67 15.73
C GLN A 222 -9.60 -2.82 14.64
N LEU A 223 -8.98 -1.68 15.00
CA LEU A 223 -8.26 -0.81 14.06
C LEU A 223 -7.04 -1.50 13.43
N CYS A 224 -6.40 -2.41 14.17
CA CYS A 224 -5.32 -3.26 13.67
C CYS A 224 -5.81 -4.50 12.92
N GLY A 225 -7.13 -4.67 12.71
CA GLY A 225 -7.70 -5.84 12.03
C GLY A 225 -7.75 -7.12 12.90
N LEU A 226 -7.52 -7.02 14.21
CA LEU A 226 -7.43 -8.13 15.16
C LEU A 226 -8.77 -8.43 15.89
N GLY A 227 -9.93 -8.08 15.32
CA GLY A 227 -11.24 -8.40 15.90
C GLY A 227 -11.97 -9.45 15.04
N ALA A 228 -12.35 -10.65 15.49
CA ALA A 228 -12.31 -11.27 16.82
C ALA A 228 -12.09 -12.80 16.69
N THR A 229 -11.01 -13.34 17.27
CA THR A 229 -11.01 -14.73 17.75
C THR A 229 -11.58 -14.72 19.16
N GLN A 230 -12.88 -14.97 19.24
CA GLN A 230 -13.56 -15.15 20.51
C GLN A 230 -13.36 -16.61 20.92
N VAL A 231 -12.31 -16.91 21.70
CA VAL A 231 -12.32 -18.14 22.51
C VAL A 231 -13.18 -17.81 23.73
N GLN A 232 -14.45 -18.20 23.68
CA GLN A 232 -15.28 -18.27 24.88
C GLN A 232 -14.77 -19.45 25.71
N SER A 233 -14.10 -19.15 26.82
CA SER A 233 -13.88 -20.12 27.88
C SER A 233 -15.22 -20.37 28.58
N GLY A 234 -15.91 -21.41 28.14
CA GLY A 234 -17.17 -21.91 28.69
C GLY A 234 -17.83 -22.83 27.67
N GLN A 235 -17.95 -24.11 28.00
CA GLN A 235 -18.57 -25.21 27.24
C GLN A 235 -19.82 -24.75 26.45
N ALA A 236 -20.13 -25.18 25.22
CA ALA A 236 -19.87 -26.44 24.52
C ALA A 236 -19.88 -26.25 22.98
N ASP A 237 -19.40 -27.29 22.27
CA ASP A 237 -19.46 -27.57 20.83
C ASP A 237 -18.67 -26.68 19.84
N THR A 238 -17.39 -27.04 19.71
CA THR A 238 -16.54 -26.67 18.57
C THR A 238 -16.93 -27.46 17.31
N ARG A 239 -17.68 -26.83 16.41
CA ARG A 239 -17.49 -27.03 14.96
C ARG A 239 -16.78 -25.81 14.39
N SER A 240 -15.48 -25.95 14.23
CA SER A 240 -14.61 -25.04 13.49
C SER A 240 -15.00 -25.07 12.01
N SER A 241 -15.56 -23.97 11.49
CA SER A 241 -15.65 -23.74 10.05
C SER A 241 -14.41 -23.00 9.58
N PHE A 242 -13.34 -23.75 9.37
CA PHE A 242 -12.20 -23.33 8.58
C PHE A 242 -12.60 -23.45 7.10
N THR A 243 -13.17 -22.40 6.49
CA THR A 243 -13.24 -22.32 5.04
C THR A 243 -11.93 -21.72 4.54
N GLY A 244 -10.92 -22.58 4.41
CA GLY A 244 -9.87 -22.35 3.43
C GLY A 244 -10.49 -22.41 2.04
N SER A 245 -10.26 -21.39 1.24
CA SER A 245 -10.50 -21.43 -0.19
C SER A 245 -9.70 -22.61 -0.76
N LYS A 246 -10.40 -23.67 -1.16
CA LYS A 246 -9.86 -24.62 -2.12
C LYS A 246 -9.87 -23.93 -3.47
N GLU A 247 -8.68 -23.80 -4.03
CA GLU A 247 -8.46 -23.66 -5.47
C GLU A 247 -9.31 -24.70 -6.21
N ALA A 248 -9.99 -24.23 -7.24
CA ALA A 248 -10.46 -25.01 -8.38
C ALA A 248 -9.78 -24.43 -9.61
#